data_AF-A0A2K3KLV8-F1
#
_entry.id   AF-A0A2K3KLV8-F1
#
_cell.length_a   1.000
_cell.length_b   1.000
_cell.length_c   1.000
_cell.angle_alpha   90.00
_cell.angle_beta   90.00
_cell.angle_gamma   90.00
#
_symmetry.space_group_name_H-M   'P 1'
#
loop_
_entity.id
_entity.type
_entity.pdbx_description
1 polymer ?
#
loop_
_entity_poly.entity_id
_entity_poly.type
_entity_poly.pdbx_seq_one_letter_code
_entity_poly.pdbx_strand_id
1 'polypeptide(L)'
;MKVGGEMNNCWFSHNISNVLGKGNSISFWNEKWLGPTPLKILFPSLYNSTLRPLAMIEDMGTWNEGRWSWNLLLPAELLPVEEVAVASLFELLANVHPVKDKEDRRRWIPYSSGIFSVHSAYIFLQNQDDSMVLNDNV
;
A
#
# COMPACT_ATOMS: atom_id res chain seq x y z
N MET A 1 2.50 18.91 9.29
CA MET A 1 3.92 18.80 9.69
C MET A 1 4.72 18.48 8.42
N LYS A 2 5.48 19.45 7.90
CA LYS A 2 6.31 19.29 6.69
C LYS A 2 7.73 19.03 7.18
N VAL A 3 8.21 17.80 7.02
CA VAL A 3 9.57 17.40 7.37
C VAL A 3 10.29 17.11 6.05
N GLY A 4 11.28 17.92 5.70
CA GLY A 4 12.05 17.81 4.45
C GLY A 4 11.99 19.09 3.63
N GLY A 5 13.13 19.79 3.54
CA GLY A 5 13.36 20.88 2.59
C GLY A 5 13.31 20.37 1.14
N GLU A 6 13.29 21.31 0.21
CA GLU A 6 13.03 21.16 -1.24
C GLU A 6 13.96 20.20 -2.00
N MET A 7 13.90 18.91 -1.68
CA MET A 7 14.24 17.86 -2.61
C MET A 7 12.92 17.24 -3.03
N ASN A 8 12.70 17.14 -4.35
CA ASN A 8 11.61 16.42 -5.01
C ASN A 8 11.64 14.90 -4.72
N ASN A 9 12.00 14.52 -3.51
CA ASN A 9 12.28 13.17 -3.12
C ASN A 9 11.29 12.83 -2.02
N CYS A 10 10.16 12.25 -2.41
CA CYS A 10 9.18 11.62 -1.53
C CYS A 10 9.79 10.39 -0.81
N TRP A 11 11.07 10.42 -0.44
CA TRP A 11 11.86 9.32 0.09
C TRP A 11 11.16 8.71 1.30
N PHE A 12 10.63 9.53 2.20
CA PHE A 12 9.96 9.04 3.40
C PHE A 12 8.70 8.24 3.06
N SER A 13 7.82 8.77 2.22
CA SER A 13 6.57 8.07 1.84
C SER A 13 6.81 6.83 0.98
N HIS A 14 7.88 6.82 0.17
CA HIS A 14 8.26 5.61 -0.58
C HIS A 14 8.72 4.47 0.33
N ASN A 15 9.26 4.81 1.50
CA ASN A 15 9.83 3.89 2.47
C ASN A 15 8.88 3.52 3.62
N ILE A 16 7.60 3.90 3.53
CA ILE A 16 6.57 3.51 4.47
C ILE A 16 5.59 2.55 3.79
N SER A 17 5.23 1.48 4.48
CA SER A 17 4.06 0.65 4.18
C SER A 17 3.10 0.62 5.37
N ASN A 18 1.86 0.21 5.12
CA ASN A 18 0.85 0.02 6.14
C ASN A 18 0.69 -1.46 6.46
N VAL A 19 0.44 -1.76 7.72
CA VAL A 19 0.14 -3.08 8.25
C VAL A 19 -1.34 -3.07 8.60
N LEU A 20 -2.09 -3.93 7.93
CA LEU A 20 -3.53 -4.04 8.11
C LEU A 20 -3.88 -4.47 9.55
N GLY A 21 -4.64 -3.61 10.22
CA GLY A 21 -5.42 -3.92 11.41
C GLY A 21 -6.90 -3.97 11.03
N LYS A 22 -7.71 -3.10 11.61
CA LYS A 22 -9.15 -2.98 11.33
C LYS A 22 -9.47 -2.30 9.99
N GLY A 23 -8.48 -1.65 9.36
CA GLY A 23 -8.58 -1.13 7.99
C GLY A 23 -9.31 0.20 7.84
N ASN A 24 -9.51 0.96 8.91
CA ASN A 24 -10.26 2.22 8.91
C ASN A 24 -9.40 3.45 8.57
N SER A 25 -8.09 3.27 8.50
CA SER A 25 -7.14 4.35 8.19
C SER A 25 -6.22 4.04 7.01
N ILE A 26 -6.49 2.93 6.32
CA ILE A 26 -5.71 2.49 5.17
C ILE A 26 -6.59 2.52 3.92
N SER A 27 -6.20 3.31 2.93
CA SER A 27 -6.86 3.32 1.62
C SER A 27 -6.54 2.03 0.86
N PHE A 28 -7.59 1.33 0.42
CA PHE A 28 -7.46 0.05 -0.28
C PHE A 28 -6.60 0.17 -1.55
N TRP A 29 -6.83 1.20 -2.37
CA TRP A 29 -6.15 1.33 -3.65
C TRP A 29 -4.83 2.10 -3.60
N ASN A 30 -4.75 3.11 -2.73
CA ASN A 30 -3.70 4.13 -2.82
C ASN A 30 -2.47 3.84 -1.97
N GLU A 31 -2.58 2.97 -0.98
CA GLU A 31 -1.52 2.73 -0.02
C GLU A 31 -0.87 1.36 -0.18
N LYS A 32 0.36 1.25 0.32
CA LYS A 32 1.16 0.02 0.30
C LYS A 32 0.78 -0.84 1.51
N TRP A 33 -0.23 -1.69 1.39
CA TRP A 33 -0.65 -2.57 2.49
C TRP A 33 -0.66 -4.06 2.12
N LEU A 34 -0.84 -4.36 0.82
CA LEU A 34 -0.81 -5.70 0.25
C LEU A 34 0.50 -5.94 -0.53
N GLY A 35 1.62 -5.49 0.03
CA GLY A 35 2.95 -5.60 -0.58
C GLY A 35 3.67 -4.25 -0.73
N PRO A 36 4.76 -4.22 -1.53
CA PRO A 36 5.62 -3.04 -1.68
C PRO A 36 5.02 -1.94 -2.57
N THR A 37 3.98 -2.27 -3.34
CA THR A 37 3.38 -1.41 -4.36
C THR A 37 1.88 -1.24 -4.09
N PRO A 38 1.32 -0.02 -4.20
CA PRO A 38 -0.11 0.20 -4.09
C PRO A 38 -0.90 -0.56 -5.15
N LEU A 39 -2.12 -1.01 -4.81
CA LEU A 39 -2.98 -1.76 -5.72
C LEU A 39 -3.35 -0.98 -6.98
N LYS A 40 -3.47 0.35 -6.91
CA LYS A 40 -3.74 1.18 -8.11
C LYS A 40 -2.64 1.10 -9.17
N ILE A 41 -1.40 0.80 -8.78
CA ILE A 41 -0.28 0.66 -9.72
C ILE A 41 -0.24 -0.76 -10.28
N LEU A 42 -0.58 -1.76 -9.47
CA LEU A 42 -0.64 -3.17 -9.89
C LEU A 42 -1.85 -3.47 -10.79
N PHE A 43 -2.98 -2.81 -10.52
CA PHE A 43 -4.26 -3.01 -11.20
C PHE A 43 -4.83 -1.68 -11.73
N PRO A 44 -4.13 -1.01 -12.66
CA PRO A 44 -4.51 0.33 -13.10
C PRO A 44 -5.85 0.36 -13.83
N SER A 45 -6.20 -0.69 -14.58
CA SER A 45 -7.52 -0.81 -15.23
C SER A 45 -8.64 -0.85 -14.19
N LEU A 46 -8.53 -1.73 -13.19
CA LEU A 46 -9.53 -1.83 -12.12
C LEU A 46 -9.64 -0.55 -11.29
N TYR A 47 -8.52 0.13 -11.05
CA TYR A 47 -8.52 1.40 -10.33
C TYR A 47 -9.23 2.51 -11.10
N ASN A 48 -9.11 2.55 -12.42
CA ASN A 48 -9.81 3.54 -13.24
C ASN A 48 -11.31 3.23 -13.35
N SER A 49 -11.67 1.95 -13.25
CA SER A 49 -13.04 1.46 -13.39
C SER A 49 -13.80 1.38 -12.06
N THR A 50 -13.12 1.38 -10.91
CA THR A 50 -13.78 1.24 -9.59
C THR A 50 -14.61 2.48 -9.23
N LEU A 51 -15.77 2.23 -8.61
CA LEU A 51 -16.63 3.30 -8.08
C LEU A 51 -16.12 3.88 -6.75
N ARG A 52 -15.09 3.28 -6.14
CA ARG A 52 -14.57 3.68 -4.83
C ARG A 52 -13.04 3.74 -4.80
N PRO A 53 -12.41 4.63 -5.58
CA PRO A 53 -10.95 4.72 -5.67
C PRO A 53 -10.29 5.19 -4.36
N LEU A 54 -11.05 5.87 -3.49
CA LEU A 54 -10.57 6.42 -2.22
C LEU A 54 -11.07 5.66 -0.98
N ALA A 55 -11.79 4.54 -1.15
CA ALA A 55 -12.33 3.79 -0.02
C ALA A 55 -11.23 3.25 0.90
N MET A 56 -11.55 3.23 2.19
CA MET A 56 -10.74 2.55 3.19
C MET A 56 -10.98 1.04 3.08
N ILE A 57 -10.05 0.25 3.61
CA ILE A 57 -10.17 -1.22 3.58
C ILE A 57 -11.43 -1.68 4.31
N GLU A 58 -11.84 -1.01 5.40
CA GLU A 58 -13.06 -1.35 6.14
C GLU A 58 -14.35 -1.20 5.31
N ASP A 59 -14.36 -0.31 4.33
CA ASP A 59 -15.52 -0.06 3.45
C ASP A 59 -15.58 -1.02 2.26
N MET A 60 -14.52 -1.81 2.06
CA MET A 60 -14.33 -2.67 0.89
C MET A 60 -14.80 -4.11 1.14
N GLY A 61 -15.52 -4.34 2.23
CA GLY A 61 -16.09 -5.63 2.57
C GLY A 61 -17.00 -5.57 3.79
N THR A 62 -17.48 -6.74 4.20
CA THR A 62 -18.40 -6.88 5.33
C THR A 62 -18.03 -8.09 6.18
N TRP A 63 -18.24 -7.97 7.49
CA TRP A 63 -18.13 -9.09 8.42
C TRP A 63 -19.45 -9.85 8.51
N ASN A 64 -19.44 -11.12 8.12
CA ASN A 64 -20.57 -12.04 8.26
C ASN A 64 -20.14 -13.21 9.15
N GLU A 65 -20.76 -13.34 10.32
CA GLU A 65 -20.50 -14.45 11.27
C GLU A 65 -19.00 -14.66 11.60
N GLY A 66 -18.26 -13.56 11.76
CA GLY A 66 -16.82 -13.63 12.08
C GLY A 66 -15.92 -13.97 10.89
N ARG A 67 -16.46 -14.04 9.67
CA ARG A 67 -15.69 -14.10 8.42
C ARG A 67 -15.78 -12.79 7.66
N TRP A 68 -14.66 -12.35 7.11
CA TRP A 68 -14.61 -11.20 6.22
C TRP A 68 -14.95 -11.62 4.80
N SER A 69 -15.75 -10.81 4.11
CA SER A 69 -16.05 -10.97 2.69
C SER A 69 -15.77 -9.65 1.97
N TRP A 70 -14.90 -9.70 0.96
CA TRP A 70 -14.58 -8.56 0.12
C TRP A 70 -15.77 -8.23 -0.80
N ASN A 71 -16.13 -6.95 -0.83
CA ASN A 71 -17.16 -6.40 -1.70
C ASN A 71 -16.54 -5.22 -2.45
N LEU A 72 -15.85 -5.51 -3.54
CA LEU A 72 -15.26 -4.50 -4.42
C LEU A 72 -16.34 -4.08 -5.42
N LEU A 73 -16.91 -2.88 -5.28
CA LEU A 73 -17.91 -2.35 -6.23
C LEU A 73 -17.25 -2.06 -7.58
N LEU A 74 -17.19 -3.10 -8.39
CA LEU A 74 -16.72 -3.06 -9.77
C LEU A 74 -17.90 -2.75 -10.71
N PRO A 75 -17.64 -2.20 -11.91
CA PRO A 75 -18.67 -2.00 -12.92
C PRO A 75 -19.36 -3.32 -13.31
N ALA A 76 -20.60 -3.20 -13.79
CA ALA A 76 -21.38 -4.36 -14.25
C ALA A 76 -20.80 -5.00 -15.53
N GLU A 77 -20.16 -4.20 -16.38
CA GLU A 77 -19.47 -4.66 -17.59
C GLU A 77 -17.96 -4.48 -17.39
N LEU A 78 -17.23 -5.60 -17.42
CA LEU A 78 -15.78 -5.63 -17.35
C LEU A 78 -15.22 -6.03 -18.72
N LEU A 79 -14.10 -5.45 -19.08
CA LEU A 79 -13.31 -5.91 -20.21
C LEU A 79 -12.66 -7.27 -19.87
N PRO A 80 -12.35 -8.14 -20.86
CA PRO A 80 -11.70 -9.43 -20.59
C PRO A 80 -10.39 -9.30 -19.81
N VAL A 81 -9.63 -8.22 -20.04
CA VAL A 81 -8.40 -7.92 -19.27
C VAL A 81 -8.69 -7.57 -17.81
N GLU A 82 -9.83 -6.93 -17.54
CA GLU A 82 -10.25 -6.58 -16.19
C GLU A 82 -10.74 -7.82 -15.44
N GLU A 83 -11.43 -8.76 -16.10
CA GLU A 83 -11.84 -10.02 -15.47
C GLU A 83 -10.63 -10.83 -14.97
N VAL A 84 -9.56 -10.93 -15.77
CA VAL A 84 -8.30 -11.56 -15.35
C VAL A 84 -7.67 -10.79 -14.18
N ALA A 85 -7.66 -9.45 -14.25
CA ALA A 85 -7.13 -8.62 -13.17
C ALA A 85 -7.92 -8.80 -11.87
N VAL A 86 -9.24 -8.97 -11.94
CA VAL A 86 -10.11 -9.22 -10.79
C VAL A 86 -9.77 -10.56 -10.16
N ALA A 87 -9.64 -11.62 -10.96
CA ALA A 87 -9.25 -12.94 -10.47
C ALA A 87 -7.91 -12.88 -9.70
N SER A 88 -6.88 -12.27 -10.32
CA SER A 88 -5.57 -12.07 -9.69
C SER A 88 -5.65 -11.24 -8.40
N LEU A 89 -6.50 -10.22 -8.35
CA LEU A 89 -6.71 -9.42 -7.14
C LEU A 89 -7.33 -10.27 -6.02
N PHE A 90 -8.35 -11.07 -6.32
CA PHE A 90 -8.97 -11.96 -5.33
C PHE A 90 -8.02 -13.06 -4.84
N GLU A 91 -7.11 -13.57 -5.67
CA GLU A 91 -6.05 -14.48 -5.23
C GLU A 91 -5.13 -13.84 -4.19
N LEU A 92 -4.71 -12.58 -4.42
CA LEU A 92 -3.90 -11.84 -3.43
C LEU A 92 -4.66 -11.58 -2.13
N LEU A 93 -5.97 -11.42 -2.20
CA LEU A 93 -6.84 -11.16 -1.06
C LEU A 93 -7.31 -12.41 -0.31
N ALA A 94 -7.12 -13.61 -0.87
CA ALA A 94 -7.72 -14.85 -0.39
C ALA A 94 -7.44 -15.15 1.10
N ASN A 95 -6.24 -14.81 1.58
CA ASN A 95 -5.82 -15.03 2.97
C ASN A 95 -5.59 -13.72 3.73
N VAL A 96 -6.18 -12.61 3.25
CA VAL A 96 -6.01 -11.30 3.85
C VAL A 96 -7.37 -10.73 4.22
N HIS A 97 -7.48 -10.31 5.47
CA HIS A 97 -8.68 -9.68 5.99
C HIS A 97 -8.33 -8.71 7.13
N PRO A 98 -9.20 -7.73 7.41
CA PRO A 98 -9.07 -6.89 8.59
C PRO A 98 -9.10 -7.71 9.89
N VAL A 99 -8.65 -7.12 10.98
CA VAL A 99 -8.72 -7.67 12.34
C VAL A 99 -9.37 -6.62 13.24
N LYS A 100 -10.61 -6.87 13.68
CA LYS A 100 -11.47 -5.87 14.36
C LYS A 100 -10.78 -5.19 15.56
N ASP A 101 -10.06 -5.96 16.36
CA ASP A 101 -9.48 -5.48 17.62
C ASP A 101 -8.02 -5.01 17.48
N LYS A 102 -7.56 -4.77 16.25
CA LYS A 102 -6.18 -4.34 15.98
C LYS A 102 -6.17 -3.02 15.22
N GLU A 103 -5.45 -2.04 15.74
CA GLU A 103 -5.23 -0.78 15.01
C GLU A 103 -4.32 -0.99 13.80
N ASP A 104 -4.60 -0.23 12.75
CA ASP A 104 -3.70 -0.09 11.60
C ASP A 104 -2.36 0.51 12.03
N ARG A 105 -1.27 0.09 11.40
CA ARG A 105 0.08 0.55 11.76
C ARG A 105 0.89 0.89 10.53
N ARG A 106 1.90 1.75 10.70
CA ARG A 106 2.92 1.99 9.69
C ARG A 106 4.13 1.09 9.94
N ARG A 107 4.79 0.69 8.85
CA ARG A 107 6.02 -0.10 8.84
C ARG A 107 7.07 0.67 8.05
N TRP A 108 8.27 0.79 8.63
CA TRP A 108 9.45 1.32 7.96
C TRP A 108 10.09 0.23 7.10
N ILE A 109 10.13 0.44 5.78
CA ILE A 109 10.59 -0.55 4.80
C ILE A 109 12.11 -0.75 4.84
N PRO A 110 12.96 0.29 4.95
CA PRO A 110 14.42 0.16 4.87
C PRO A 110 15.08 -0.70 5.95
N TYR A 111 14.36 -1.05 7.01
CA TYR A 111 14.94 -1.78 8.13
C TYR A 111 14.06 -2.98 8.49
N SER A 112 14.68 -4.15 8.67
CA SER A 112 13.97 -5.43 8.85
C SER A 112 13.09 -5.49 10.10
N SER A 113 13.37 -4.66 11.11
CA SER A 113 12.50 -4.53 12.30
C SER A 113 11.14 -3.91 11.99
N GLY A 114 11.01 -3.20 10.86
CA GLY A 114 9.80 -2.46 10.51
C GLY A 114 9.55 -1.21 11.34
N ILE A 115 10.47 -0.86 12.27
CA ILE A 115 10.34 0.29 13.17
C ILE A 115 11.11 1.46 12.60
N PHE A 116 10.47 2.63 12.58
CA PHE A 116 11.14 3.87 12.24
C PHE A 116 11.97 4.38 13.43
N SER A 117 13.21 4.76 13.17
CA SER A 117 14.03 5.57 14.09
C SER A 117 14.78 6.64 13.30
N VAL A 118 15.13 7.75 13.97
CA VAL A 118 15.97 8.80 13.36
C VAL A 118 17.29 8.22 12.89
N HIS A 119 17.88 7.30 13.66
CA HIS A 119 19.12 6.60 13.31
C HIS A 119 18.98 5.78 12.02
N SER A 120 17.95 4.93 11.91
CA SER A 120 17.71 4.13 10.71
C SER A 120 17.38 4.97 9.48
N ALA A 121 16.72 6.12 9.67
CA ALA A 121 16.43 7.05 8.59
C ALA A 121 17.70 7.76 8.10
N TYR A 122 18.58 8.16 9.03
CA TYR A 122 19.86 8.78 8.70
C TYR A 122 20.78 7.82 7.95
N ILE A 123 20.94 6.57 8.42
CA ILE A 123 21.72 5.54 7.70
C ILE A 123 21.17 5.31 6.29
N PHE A 124 19.84 5.23 6.16
CA PHE A 124 19.21 5.06 4.85
C PHE A 124 19.57 6.22 3.90
N LEU A 125 19.45 7.47 4.36
CA LEU A 125 19.77 8.65 3.56
C LEU A 125 21.25 8.71 3.19
N GLN A 126 22.15 8.44 4.14
CA GLN A 126 23.59 8.40 3.89
C GLN A 126 23.97 7.36 2.83
N ASN A 127 23.38 6.17 2.88
CA ASN A 127 23.61 5.14 1.87
C ASN A 127 23.04 5.52 0.49
N GLN A 128 22.00 6.36 0.41
CA GLN A 128 21.52 6.88 -0.87
C GLN A 128 22.51 7.88 -1.46
N ASP A 129 23.07 8.78 -0.65
CA ASP A 129 24.05 9.76 -1.11
C ASP A 129 25.34 9.09 -1.59
N ASP A 130 25.85 8.08 -0.86
CA ASP A 130 27.05 7.31 -1.26
C ASP A 130 26.84 6.58 -2.61
N SER A 131 25.62 6.13 -2.91
CA SER A 131 25.28 5.48 -4.18
C SER A 131 25.20 6.44 -5.37
N MET A 132 24.97 7.74 -5.14
CA MET A 132 24.95 8.76 -6.19
C MET A 132 26.35 9.24 -6.56
N VAL A 133 27.31 9.23 -5.62
CA VAL A 133 28.70 9.66 -5.85
C VAL A 133 29.50 8.67 -6.72
N LEU A 134 29.09 7.41 -6.80
CA LEU A 134 29.78 6.39 -7.61
C LEU A 134 29.41 6.41 -9.11
N ASN A 135 28.40 7.19 -9.52
CA ASN A 135 27.94 7.22 -10.92
C ASN A 135 28.55 8.33 -11.78
N ASP A 136 29.41 9.20 -11.23
CA ASP A 136 30.01 10.33 -11.94
C ASP A 136 31.41 10.02 -12.55
N ASN A 137 31.79 8.74 -12.67
CA ASN A 137 33.10 8.33 -13.21
C ASN A 137 32.99 7.38 -14.43
N VAL A 138 32.30 7.80 -15.49
CA VAL A 138 32.45 7.23 -16.85
C VAL A 138 32.76 8.34 -17.84
#